data_AF-A0A2E0Z015-F1
#
_entry.id   AF-A0A2E0Z015-F1
#
_cell.length_a   1.000
_cell.length_b   1.000
_cell.length_c   1.000
_cell.angle_alpha   90.00
_cell.angle_beta   90.00
_cell.angle_gamma   90.00
#
_symmetry.space_group_name_H-M   'P 1'
#
loop_
_entity.id
_entity.type
_entity.pdbx_description
1 polymer ?
#
loop_
_entity_poly.entity_id
_entity_poly.type
_entity_poly.pdbx_seq_one_letter_code
_entity_poly.pdbx_strand_id
1 'polypeptide(L)'
;MLIDAYSIGEQSLGSIDWGLDEAYSLALHAIAPGDVTAAETQHQHCRQVAVVMEGGLVEAVIADQPEAAPDIVVIDYDTDGFPAEDLCSITQSDGSQSTALVVPHFVEASGIDLTGVFRQMTD
;
A
#
# COMPACT_ATOMS: atom_id res chain seq x y z
N MET A 1 -10.60 34.84 0.01
CA MET A 1 -10.10 34.54 -1.36
C MET A 1 -8.65 35.04 -1.47
N LEU A 2 -7.65 34.15 -1.32
CA LEU A 2 -6.17 34.34 -1.30
C LEU A 2 -5.54 35.50 -0.49
N ILE A 3 -6.09 36.71 -0.57
CA ILE A 3 -5.66 37.92 0.14
C ILE A 3 -5.87 37.76 1.65
N ASP A 4 -7.00 37.18 2.07
CA ASP A 4 -7.28 36.94 3.49
C ASP A 4 -6.31 35.92 4.11
N ALA A 5 -5.89 34.91 3.34
CA ALA A 5 -4.92 33.90 3.78
C ALA A 5 -3.51 34.48 3.94
N TYR A 6 -3.13 35.42 3.08
CA TYR A 6 -1.87 36.14 3.19
C TYR A 6 -1.86 37.06 4.44
N SER A 7 -2.97 37.76 4.73
CA SER A 7 -3.08 38.60 5.93
C SER A 7 -3.04 37.83 7.25
N ILE A 8 -3.55 36.61 7.30
CA ILE A 8 -3.48 35.74 8.49
C ILE A 8 -2.03 35.26 8.72
N GLY A 9 -1.28 35.00 7.64
CA GLY A 9 0.12 34.57 7.72
C GLY A 9 1.11 35.61 8.23
N GLU A 10 0.86 36.91 7.98
CA GLU A 10 1.72 37.97 8.52
C GLU A 10 1.53 38.18 10.03
N GLN A 11 0.35 37.87 10.57
CA GLN A 11 0.07 38.00 12.01
C GLN A 11 0.70 36.88 12.85
N SER A 12 1.04 35.75 12.25
CA SER A 12 1.64 34.58 12.93
C SER A 12 3.17 34.50 12.81
N LEU A 13 3.86 35.60 12.47
CA LEU A 13 5.33 35.67 12.35
C LEU A 13 5.91 34.63 11.37
N GLY A 14 5.14 34.19 10.37
CA GLY A 14 5.59 33.22 9.37
C GLY A 14 5.58 31.76 9.80
N SER A 15 5.06 31.43 10.99
CA SER A 15 4.76 30.05 11.37
C SER A 15 3.26 29.82 11.25
N ILE A 16 2.84 29.41 10.07
CA ILE A 16 1.51 28.84 9.90
C ILE A 16 1.70 27.33 10.01
N ASP A 17 1.24 26.77 11.12
CA ASP A 17 0.97 25.33 11.20
C ASP A 17 -0.22 25.08 10.28
N TRP A 18 0.08 24.93 8.99
CA TRP A 18 -0.92 24.47 8.05
C TRP A 18 -1.20 23.03 8.45
N GLY A 19 -2.30 22.82 9.17
CA GLY A 19 -3.04 21.58 9.02
C GLY A 19 -3.30 21.44 7.53
N LEU A 20 -2.39 20.75 6.83
CA LEU A 20 -2.37 20.63 5.37
C LEU A 20 -3.72 20.14 4.87
N ASP A 21 -4.38 19.33 5.68
CA ASP A 21 -5.74 18.84 5.48
C ASP A 21 -6.79 19.96 5.47
N GLU A 22 -6.69 20.95 6.35
CA GLU A 22 -7.62 22.07 6.46
C GLU A 22 -7.40 23.08 5.31
N ALA A 23 -6.15 23.35 4.97
CA ALA A 23 -5.79 24.19 3.82
C ALA A 23 -6.21 23.55 2.49
N TYR A 24 -6.04 22.23 2.36
CA TYR A 24 -6.46 21.47 1.19
C TYR A 24 -7.99 21.41 1.07
N SER A 25 -8.70 21.21 2.19
CA SER A 25 -10.17 21.18 2.21
C SER A 25 -10.78 22.54 1.84
N LEU A 26 -10.21 23.65 2.32
CA LEU A 26 -10.64 24.99 1.93
C LEU A 26 -10.36 25.30 0.45
N ALA A 27 -9.24 24.80 -0.09
CA ALA A 27 -8.94 24.93 -1.52
C ALA A 27 -9.93 24.15 -2.40
N LEU A 28 -10.30 22.93 -2.00
CA LEU A 28 -11.31 22.13 -2.70
C LEU A 28 -12.69 22.79 -2.69
N HIS A 29 -13.09 23.39 -1.57
CA HIS A 29 -14.36 24.12 -1.47
C HIS A 29 -14.40 25.40 -2.32
N ALA A 30 -13.26 26.07 -2.51
CA ALA A 30 -13.20 27.29 -3.31
C ALA A 30 -13.24 27.05 -4.83
N ILE A 31 -12.97 25.82 -5.29
CA ILE A 31 -12.84 25.48 -6.72
C ILE A 31 -14.15 24.97 -7.33
N ALA A 32 -15.16 24.59 -6.54
CA ALA A 32 -16.38 23.96 -7.07
C ALA A 32 -17.61 24.89 -7.10
N PRO A 33 -18.04 25.37 -8.28
CA PRO A 33 -19.44 25.69 -8.52
C PRO A 33 -20.16 24.45 -9.08
N GLY A 34 -20.99 23.82 -8.25
CA GLY A 34 -22.02 22.89 -8.70
C GLY A 34 -21.64 21.41 -8.69
N ASP A 35 -22.06 20.75 -7.62
CA ASP A 35 -22.73 19.44 -7.61
C ASP A 35 -22.23 18.40 -8.63
N VAL A 36 -21.06 17.82 -8.37
CA VAL A 36 -20.75 16.45 -8.76
C VAL A 36 -20.22 15.75 -7.52
N THR A 37 -21.16 15.17 -6.77
CA THR A 37 -21.05 14.03 -5.87
C THR A 37 -19.64 13.67 -5.40
N ALA A 38 -19.44 13.81 -4.08
CA ALA A 38 -18.36 13.23 -3.29
C ALA A 38 -17.84 11.89 -3.84
N ALA A 39 -16.86 11.93 -4.73
CA ALA A 39 -15.87 10.89 -4.84
C ALA A 39 -14.92 11.14 -3.68
N GLU A 40 -15.34 10.68 -2.51
CA GLU A 40 -14.51 10.60 -1.33
C GLU A 40 -13.22 9.88 -1.75
N THR A 41 -12.08 10.56 -1.70
CA THR A 41 -10.77 9.91 -1.66
C THR A 41 -10.66 9.22 -0.29
N GLN A 42 -11.49 8.21 -0.05
CA GLN A 42 -11.27 7.26 1.02
C GLN A 42 -9.90 6.66 0.73
N HIS A 43 -8.96 6.80 1.67
CA HIS A 43 -7.75 6.00 1.67
C HIS A 43 -8.21 4.54 1.65
N GLN A 44 -8.26 3.92 0.47
CA GLN A 44 -8.66 2.54 0.32
C GLN A 44 -7.56 1.73 0.95
N HIS A 45 -7.80 1.15 2.13
CA HIS A 45 -6.89 0.20 2.74
C HIS A 45 -7.04 -1.15 2.04
N CYS A 46 -5.93 -1.77 1.64
CA CYS A 46 -5.92 -3.18 1.27
C CYS A 46 -6.29 -4.03 2.49
N ARG A 47 -7.38 -4.79 2.38
CA ARG A 47 -7.87 -5.63 3.48
C ARG A 47 -7.52 -7.09 3.27
N GLN A 48 -7.41 -7.51 2.01
CA GLN A 48 -7.28 -8.90 1.64
C GLN A 48 -6.18 -9.04 0.60
N VAL A 49 -5.19 -9.86 0.93
CA VAL A 49 -4.16 -10.33 0.01
C VAL A 49 -4.29 -11.84 -0.05
N ALA A 50 -4.26 -12.40 -1.25
CA ALA A 50 -4.11 -13.83 -1.46
C ALA A 50 -2.85 -14.13 -2.28
N VAL A 51 -2.14 -15.18 -1.86
CA VAL A 51 -1.04 -15.76 -2.62
C VAL A 51 -1.57 -17.01 -3.31
N VAL A 52 -1.53 -17.01 -4.63
CA VAL A 52 -1.96 -18.13 -5.47
C VAL A 52 -0.75 -19.02 -5.72
N MET A 53 -0.89 -20.30 -5.37
CA MET A 53 0.18 -21.28 -5.56
C MET A 53 -0.31 -22.46 -6.40
N GLU A 54 0.53 -22.89 -7.33
CA GLU A 54 0.35 -24.13 -8.10
C GLU A 54 1.68 -24.89 -8.15
N GLY A 55 1.66 -26.20 -7.93
CA GLY A 55 2.87 -27.04 -8.05
C GLY A 55 4.01 -26.65 -7.10
N GLY A 56 3.73 -25.92 -6.01
CA GLY A 56 4.74 -25.42 -5.07
C GLY A 56 5.36 -24.07 -5.45
N LEU A 57 4.90 -23.46 -6.55
CA LEU A 57 5.36 -22.15 -7.01
C LEU A 57 4.31 -21.08 -6.74
N VAL A 58 4.75 -19.87 -6.41
CA VAL A 58 3.87 -18.69 -6.34
C VAL A 58 3.61 -18.21 -7.76
N GLU A 59 2.36 -18.33 -8.21
CA GLU A 59 1.96 -17.91 -9.56
C GLU A 59 1.50 -16.46 -9.58
N ALA A 60 0.80 -16.02 -8.53
CA ALA A 60 0.29 -14.66 -8.42
C ALA A 60 0.13 -14.23 -6.97
N VAL A 61 0.24 -12.91 -6.76
CA VAL A 61 -0.15 -12.26 -5.51
C VAL A 61 -1.24 -11.26 -5.88
N ILE A 62 -2.43 -11.42 -5.33
CA ILE A 62 -3.61 -10.62 -5.68
C ILE A 62 -4.20 -9.94 -4.46
N ALA A 63 -4.76 -8.75 -4.64
CA ALA A 63 -5.41 -8.01 -3.57
C ALA A 63 -6.75 -7.38 -3.99
N ASP A 64 -7.56 -7.04 -2.98
CA ASP A 64 -8.81 -6.28 -3.15
C ASP A 64 -8.55 -4.80 -3.50
N GLN A 65 -7.43 -4.25 -3.03
CA GLN A 65 -6.94 -2.92 -3.36
C GLN A 65 -5.42 -2.97 -3.62
N PRO A 66 -4.98 -3.36 -4.84
CA PRO A 66 -3.55 -3.61 -5.13
C PRO A 66 -2.67 -2.38 -4.93
N GLU A 67 -3.17 -1.18 -5.25
CA GLU A 67 -2.43 0.09 -5.07
C GLU A 67 -2.20 0.47 -3.60
N ALA A 68 -2.94 -0.16 -2.69
CA ALA A 68 -2.81 0.04 -1.25
C ALA A 68 -2.30 -1.21 -0.52
N ALA A 69 -1.90 -2.24 -1.28
CA ALA A 69 -1.34 -3.45 -0.73
C ALA A 69 0.10 -3.20 -0.24
N PRO A 70 0.54 -3.88 0.81
CA PRO A 70 1.94 -3.83 1.22
C PRO A 70 2.84 -4.45 0.14
N ASP A 71 4.13 -4.11 0.17
CA ASP A 71 5.14 -4.83 -0.60
C ASP A 71 5.22 -6.29 -0.16
N ILE A 72 5.32 -7.21 -1.12
CA ILE A 72 5.38 -8.64 -0.88
C ILE A 72 6.61 -9.24 -1.52
N VAL A 73 7.32 -10.06 -0.75
CA VAL A 73 8.45 -10.86 -1.20
C VAL A 73 8.19 -12.33 -0.88
N VAL A 74 8.59 -13.22 -1.79
CA VAL A 74 8.62 -14.66 -1.56
C VAL A 74 10.06 -15.02 -1.19
N ILE A 75 10.21 -15.75 -0.09
CA ILE A 75 11.50 -16.19 0.44
C ILE A 75 11.55 -17.70 0.32
N ASP A 76 12.38 -18.21 -0.58
CA ASP A 76 12.63 -19.63 -0.75
C ASP A 76 13.97 -20.03 -0.11
N TYR A 77 13.91 -20.89 0.90
CA TYR A 77 15.08 -21.40 1.59
C TYR A 77 15.68 -22.64 0.91
N ASP A 78 15.01 -23.22 -0.08
CA ASP A 78 15.63 -24.19 -0.97
C ASP A 78 16.52 -23.44 -1.99
N THR A 79 17.82 -23.45 -1.73
CA THR A 79 18.81 -22.70 -2.51
C THR A 79 19.56 -23.60 -3.50
N ASP A 80 19.21 -24.89 -3.56
CA ASP A 80 19.89 -25.86 -4.40
C ASP A 80 19.73 -25.49 -5.89
N GLY A 81 20.86 -25.28 -6.56
CA GLY A 81 20.88 -24.94 -7.99
C GLY A 81 20.87 -23.45 -8.31
N PHE A 82 20.82 -22.56 -7.31
CA PHE A 82 20.96 -21.11 -7.51
C PHE A 82 22.41 -20.65 -7.30
N PRO A 83 22.90 -19.67 -8.09
CA PRO A 83 24.23 -19.12 -7.91
C PRO A 83 24.27 -18.21 -6.68
N ALA A 84 25.41 -18.12 -6.01
CA ALA A 84 25.53 -17.43 -4.73
C ALA A 84 25.23 -15.92 -4.81
N GLU A 85 25.46 -15.30 -5.97
CA GLU A 85 25.14 -13.89 -6.23
C GLU A 85 23.63 -13.59 -6.28
N ASP A 86 22.79 -14.60 -6.53
CA ASP A 86 21.32 -14.45 -6.57
C ASP A 86 20.69 -14.67 -5.19
N LEU A 87 21.47 -15.10 -4.20
CA LEU A 87 20.99 -15.42 -2.86
C LEU A 87 21.18 -14.25 -1.89
N CYS A 88 20.20 -14.05 -1.02
CA CYS A 88 20.20 -13.03 0.01
C CYS A 88 20.49 -13.64 1.39
N SER A 89 21.30 -12.94 2.20
CA SER A 89 21.45 -13.24 3.63
C SER A 89 20.33 -12.57 4.41
N ILE A 90 19.54 -13.36 5.14
CA ILE A 90 18.39 -12.92 5.91
C ILE A 90 18.67 -13.14 7.39
N THR A 91 18.52 -12.08 8.18
CA THR A 91 18.57 -12.16 9.64
C THR A 91 17.28 -12.76 10.16
N GLN A 92 17.39 -13.89 10.86
CA GLN A 92 16.26 -14.60 11.45
C GLN A 92 15.84 -13.98 12.79
N SER A 93 14.68 -14.39 13.30
CA SER A 93 14.13 -13.87 14.56
C SER A 93 15.00 -14.13 15.79
N ASP A 94 15.87 -15.15 15.73
CA ASP A 94 16.86 -15.47 16.76
C ASP A 94 18.21 -14.76 16.56
N GLY A 95 18.33 -13.93 15.52
CA GLY A 95 19.54 -13.20 15.15
C GLY A 95 20.54 -14.00 14.29
N SER A 96 20.27 -15.28 14.00
CA SER A 96 21.09 -16.06 13.08
C SER A 96 20.95 -15.55 11.64
N GLN A 97 21.91 -15.93 10.78
CA GLN A 97 21.85 -15.64 9.35
C GLN A 97 21.45 -16.91 8.60
N SER A 98 20.52 -16.79 7.66
CA SER A 98 20.16 -17.83 6.70
C SER A 98 20.26 -17.29 5.28
N THR A 99 20.60 -18.15 4.33
CA THR A 99 20.67 -17.80 2.91
C THR A 99 19.39 -18.27 2.22
N ALA A 100 18.81 -17.44 1.36
CA ALA A 100 17.56 -17.73 0.65
C ALA A 100 17.50 -17.00 -0.70
N LEU A 101 16.72 -17.53 -1.62
CA LEU A 101 16.28 -16.78 -2.80
C LEU A 101 15.15 -15.84 -2.38
N VAL A 102 15.24 -14.56 -2.74
CA VAL A 102 14.21 -13.55 -2.42
C VAL A 102 13.70 -12.94 -3.70
N VAL A 103 12.41 -13.18 -3.99
CA VAL A 103 11.76 -12.69 -5.20
C VAL A 103 10.69 -11.67 -4.83
N PRO A 104 10.81 -10.40 -5.22
CA PRO A 104 9.73 -9.44 -5.06
C PRO A 104 8.58 -9.80 -6.02
N HIS A 105 7.35 -9.72 -5.51
CA HIS A 105 6.15 -9.93 -6.32
C HIS A 105 5.34 -8.65 -6.43
N PHE A 106 4.84 -8.40 -7.64
CA PHE A 106 3.85 -7.35 -7.87
C PHE A 106 2.49 -7.83 -7.39
N VAL A 107 1.79 -6.98 -6.65
CA VAL A 107 0.42 -7.26 -6.25
C VAL A 107 -0.52 -6.85 -7.36
N GLU A 108 -1.25 -7.83 -7.89
CA GLU A 108 -2.18 -7.64 -8.99
C GLU A 108 -3.61 -7.41 -8.49
N ALA A 109 -4.43 -6.79 -9.34
CA ALA A 109 -5.87 -6.71 -9.08
C ALA A 109 -6.47 -8.12 -9.08
N SER A 110 -7.29 -8.43 -8.08
CA SER A 110 -7.93 -9.73 -8.01
C SER A 110 -8.88 -9.98 -9.18
N GLY A 111 -8.65 -11.07 -9.92
CA GLY A 111 -9.59 -11.63 -10.89
C GLY A 111 -10.68 -12.53 -10.27
N ILE A 112 -10.62 -12.78 -8.96
CA ILE A 112 -11.54 -13.66 -8.22
C ILE A 112 -12.22 -12.94 -7.05
N ASP A 113 -13.35 -13.48 -6.56
CA ASP A 113 -14.02 -12.96 -5.36
C ASP A 113 -13.26 -13.33 -4.08
N LEU A 114 -12.31 -12.47 -3.68
CA LEU A 114 -11.56 -12.64 -2.43
C LEU A 114 -12.48 -12.61 -1.21
N THR A 115 -13.54 -11.79 -1.21
CA THR A 115 -14.46 -11.75 -0.08
C THR A 115 -15.16 -13.11 0.11
N GLY A 116 -15.55 -13.75 -0.99
CA GLY A 116 -16.09 -15.11 -1.00
C GLY A 116 -15.09 -16.15 -0.50
N VAL A 117 -13.82 -16.07 -0.92
CA VAL A 117 -12.75 -16.96 -0.47
C VAL A 117 -12.51 -16.85 1.04
N PHE A 118 -12.34 -15.63 1.56
CA PHE A 118 -12.09 -15.41 2.99
C PHE A 118 -13.28 -15.79 3.87
N ARG A 119 -14.53 -15.61 3.40
CA ARG A 119 -15.73 -16.01 4.15
C ARG A 119 -15.76 -17.51 4.42
N GLN A 120 -15.34 -18.34 3.47
CA GLN A 120 -15.31 -19.80 3.63
C GLN A 120 -14.32 -20.29 4.70
N MET A 121 -13.36 -19.45 5.09
CA MET A 121 -12.36 -19.80 6.11
C MET A 121 -12.78 -19.40 7.53
N THR A 122 -13.90 -18.69 7.67
CA THR A 122 -14.38 -18.18 8.98
C THR A 122 -15.55 -18.97 9.56
N ASP A 123 -15.96 -20.05 8.88
CA ASP A 123 -16.98 -21.03 9.29
C ASP A 123 -16.31 -22.33 9.77
#